data_AF-A0A947KQR4-F1
#
_entry.id   AF-A0A947KQR4-F1
#
_cell.length_a   1.000
_cell.length_b   1.000
_cell.length_c   1.000
_cell.angle_alpha   90.00
_cell.angle_beta   90.00
_cell.angle_gamma   90.00
#
_symmetry.space_group_name_H-M   'P 1'
#
loop_
_entity.id
_entity.type
_entity.pdbx_description
1 polymer ?
#
loop_
_entity_poly.entity_id
_entity_poly.type
_entity_poly.pdbx_seq_one_letter_code
_entity_poly.pdbx_strand_id
1 'polypeptide(L)' 'MQTAVRKGQTRFLFEMATGTGKTLTAVEQEVLDGVTVRLIDSSERKRFDALIINEHYLHSVELVGEQLRCVAEYHGQWLA' A
#
# COMPACT_ATOMS: atom_id res chain seq x y z
N MET A 1 3.29 -21.68 35.41
CA MET A 1 4.67 -21.44 34.95
C MET A 1 4.64 -21.44 33.43
N GLN A 2 4.59 -20.26 32.82
CA GLN A 2 5.74 -19.57 32.19
C GLN A 2 5.98 -20.07 30.75
N THR A 3 6.17 -19.30 29.68
CA THR A 3 6.07 -17.86 29.35
C THR A 3 6.25 -17.75 27.82
N ALA A 4 5.69 -16.71 27.20
CA ALA A 4 6.10 -16.10 25.92
C ALA A 4 5.88 -16.88 24.60
N VAL A 5 4.72 -16.65 23.99
CA VAL A 5 4.63 -16.52 22.53
C VAL A 5 5.55 -15.36 22.13
N ARG A 6 6.70 -15.68 21.54
CA ARG A 6 7.70 -14.70 21.13
C ARG A 6 7.13 -13.84 20.00
N LYS A 7 7.07 -12.54 20.26
CA LYS A 7 6.54 -11.43 19.46
C LYS A 7 7.31 -11.16 18.15
N GLY A 8 7.76 -12.19 17.44
CA GLY A 8 8.73 -12.06 16.34
C GLY A 8 8.47 -12.88 15.08
N GLN A 9 7.35 -13.61 14.98
CA GLN A 9 7.10 -14.51 13.83
C GLN A 9 6.31 -13.90 12.66
N THR A 10 5.89 -12.64 12.74
CA THR A 10 5.23 -11.96 11.60
C THR A 10 6.24 -11.38 10.59
N ARG A 11 7.55 -11.51 10.83
CA ARG A 11 8.60 -10.88 10.00
C ARG A 11 8.88 -11.59 8.66
N PHE A 12 8.41 -12.82 8.46
CA PHE A 12 8.88 -13.67 7.36
C PHE A 12 8.03 -13.67 6.08
N LEU A 13 6.88 -12.98 6.04
CA LEU A 13 6.07 -12.95 4.82
C LEU A 13 6.31 -11.72 3.92
N PHE A 14 6.89 -10.63 4.44
CA PHE A 14 7.05 -9.39 3.65
C PHE A 14 8.36 -9.34 2.85
N GLU A 15 9.35 -10.16 3.21
CA GLU A 15 10.72 -10.12 2.63
C GLU A 15 10.78 -10.52 1.14
N MET A 16 9.80 -11.24 0.62
CA MET A 16 9.84 -11.78 -0.75
C MET A 16 9.26 -10.85 -1.83
N ALA A 17 8.60 -9.74 -1.47
CA ALA A 17 7.92 -8.87 -2.45
C ALA A 17 8.73 -7.65 -2.90
N THR A 18 9.70 -7.20 -2.10
CA THR A 18 10.55 -6.04 -2.43
C THR A 18 12.01 -6.44 -2.24
N GLY A 19 12.69 -6.79 -3.34
CA GLY A 19 14.08 -7.25 -3.35
C GLY A 19 15.10 -6.19 -2.92
N THR A 20 15.06 -5.76 -1.67
CA THR A 20 16.14 -5.06 -0.98
C THR A 20 15.91 -5.27 0.51
N GLY A 21 16.83 -5.96 1.18
CA GLY A 21 16.85 -6.14 2.64
C GLY A 21 17.15 -4.82 3.37
N LYS A 22 16.31 -3.80 3.17
CA LYS A 22 16.39 -2.54 3.90
C LYS A 22 15.77 -2.77 5.27
N THR A 23 16.59 -2.78 6.32
CA THR A 23 16.09 -2.73 7.69
C THR A 23 15.44 -1.37 7.91
N LEU A 24 14.13 -1.38 8.05
CA LEU A 24 13.35 -0.19 8.38
C LEU A 24 13.59 0.19 9.84
N THR A 25 13.66 1.49 10.10
CA THR A 25 13.57 2.01 11.47
C THR A 25 12.20 1.67 12.06
N ALA A 26 12.09 1.68 13.39
CA ALA A 26 10.82 1.41 14.06
C ALA A 26 9.70 2.37 13.62
N VAL A 27 10.04 3.63 13.34
CA VAL A 27 9.10 4.65 12.87
C VAL A 27 8.65 4.36 11.43
N GLU A 28 9.58 4.01 10.53
CA GLU A 28 9.21 3.62 9.15
C GLU A 28 8.31 2.38 9.15
N GLN A 29 8.57 1.41 10.04
CA GLN A 29 7.73 0.22 10.19
C GLN A 29 6.34 0.56 10.73
N GLU A 30 6.24 1.42 11.74
CA GLU A 30 4.95 1.86 12.30
C GLU A 30 4.08 2.56 11.25
N VAL A 31 4.68 3.41 10.42
CA VAL A 31 3.98 4.06 9.32
C VAL A 31 3.45 3.01 8.34
N LEU A 32 4.28 2.06 7.92
CA LEU A 32 3.86 1.00 6.99
C LEU A 32 2.78 0.09 7.57
N ASP A 33 2.85 -0.24 8.87
CA ASP A 33 1.85 -1.05 9.56
C ASP A 33 0.47 -0.36 9.59
N GLY A 34 0.44 0.98 9.51
CA GLY A 34 -0.78 1.78 9.40
C GLY A 34 -1.30 1.96 7.96
N VAL A 35 -0.56 1.50 6.94
CA VAL A 35 -0.99 1.59 5.54
C VAL A 35 -1.91 0.44 5.19
N THR A 36 -3.06 0.77 4.61
CA THR A 36 -4.00 -0.20 4.03
C THR A 36 -4.12 -0.01 2.53
N VAL A 37 -4.27 -1.10 1.79
CA VAL A 37 -4.58 -1.05 0.34
C VAL A 37 -6.00 -1.55 0.14
N ARG A 38 -6.83 -0.74 -0.52
CA ARG A 38 -8.22 -1.10 -0.82
C ARG A 38 -8.63 -0.73 -2.23
N LEU A 39 -9.71 -1.34 -2.71
CA LEU A 39 -10.37 -0.89 -3.93
C LEU A 39 -11.01 0.49 -3.71
N ILE A 40 -10.98 1.31 -4.76
CA ILE A 40 -11.67 2.59 -4.75
C ILE A 40 -13.19 2.37 -4.87
N ASP A 41 -13.97 3.26 -4.28
CA ASP A 41 -15.40 3.34 -4.53
C ASP A 41 -15.69 3.99 -5.89
N SER A 42 -16.88 3.73 -6.42
CA SER A 42 -17.38 4.34 -7.66
C SER A 42 -17.34 5.88 -7.64
N SER A 43 -17.61 6.50 -6.49
CA SER A 43 -17.55 7.96 -6.29
C SER A 43 -16.14 8.53 -6.35
N GLU A 44 -15.13 7.74 -5.99
CA GLU A 44 -13.72 8.13 -5.95
C GLU A 44 -13.04 8.04 -7.32
N ARG A 45 -13.70 7.40 -8.29
CA ARG A 45 -13.20 7.16 -9.65
C ARG A 45 -12.69 8.43 -10.34
N LYS A 46 -13.43 9.54 -10.24
CA LYS A 46 -13.03 10.81 -10.88
C LYS A 46 -11.72 11.36 -10.31
N ARG A 47 -11.55 11.27 -8.98
CA ARG A 47 -10.33 11.72 -8.29
C ARG A 47 -9.14 10.83 -8.66
N PHE A 48 -9.36 9.51 -8.67
CA PHE A 48 -8.35 8.54 -9.08
C PHE A 48 -7.88 8.81 -10.52
N ASP A 49 -8.83 8.94 -11.45
CA ASP A 49 -8.51 9.17 -12.86
C ASP A 49 -7.71 10.48 -13.06
N ALA A 50 -8.05 11.56 -12.33
CA ALA A 50 -7.30 12.81 -12.38
C ALA A 50 -5.85 12.66 -11.88
N LEU A 51 -5.62 11.90 -10.81
CA LEU A 51 -4.28 11.64 -10.29
C LEU A 51 -3.44 10.80 -11.25
N ILE A 52 -4.03 9.77 -11.88
CA ILE A 52 -3.33 8.98 -12.89
C ILE A 52 -2.93 9.84 -14.08
N ILE A 53 -3.82 10.70 -14.57
CA ILE A 53 -3.51 11.59 -15.70
C ILE A 53 -2.38 12.57 -15.33
N ASN A 54 -2.36 13.10 -14.10
CA ASN A 54 -1.39 14.11 -13.71
C ASN A 54 -0.03 13.52 -13.32
N GLU A 55 -0.03 12.44 -12.53
CA GLU A 55 1.17 11.95 -11.83
C GLU A 55 1.74 10.66 -12.42
N HIS A 56 0.93 9.87 -13.13
CA HIS A 56 1.43 8.65 -13.74
C HIS A 56 2.21 8.98 -15.01
N TYR A 57 3.34 8.31 -15.22
CA TYR A 57 4.24 8.59 -16.35
C TYR A 57 3.58 8.39 -17.74
N LEU A 58 2.49 7.62 -17.82
CA LEU A 58 1.70 7.43 -19.04
C LEU A 58 0.65 8.52 -19.26
N HIS A 59 0.34 9.32 -18.23
CA HIS A 59 -0.67 10.37 -18.24
C HIS A 59 -2.04 9.92 -18.82
N SER A 60 -2.34 8.63 -18.71
CA SER A 60 -3.52 8.01 -19.32
C SER A 60 -4.18 7.04 -18.35
N VAL A 61 -5.51 7.12 -18.32
CA VAL A 61 -6.40 6.23 -17.57
C VAL A 61 -6.93 5.09 -18.43
N GLU A 62 -6.59 5.06 -19.72
CA GLU A 62 -6.93 3.96 -20.61
C GLU A 62 -6.02 2.77 -20.31
N LEU A 63 -6.50 1.92 -19.40
CA LEU A 63 -5.93 0.61 -19.13
C LEU A 63 -6.61 -0.41 -20.04
N VAL A 64 -5.83 -1.32 -20.64
CA VAL A 64 -6.34 -2.41 -21.46
C VAL A 64 -6.64 -3.65 -20.60
N GLY A 65 -7.77 -4.31 -20.85
CA GLY A 65 -8.17 -5.54 -20.16
C GLY A 65 -8.92 -5.33 -18.84
N GLU A 66 -9.02 -6.39 -18.04
CA GLU A 66 -9.61 -6.33 -16.70
C GLU A 66 -8.70 -5.54 -15.76
N GLN A 67 -9.29 -4.67 -14.94
CA GLN A 67 -8.57 -3.69 -14.13
C GLN A 67 -9.11 -3.64 -12.71
N LEU A 68 -8.20 -3.64 -11.75
CA LEU A 68 -8.47 -3.29 -10.36
C LEU A 68 -7.89 -1.90 -10.09
N ARG A 69 -8.72 -1.01 -9.54
CA ARG A 69 -8.28 0.31 -9.11
C ARG A 69 -8.20 0.32 -7.60
N CYS A 70 -6.99 0.47 -7.08
CA CYS A 70 -6.73 0.48 -5.66
C CYS A 70 -6.01 1.76 -5.24
N VAL A 71 -6.12 2.06 -3.95
CA VAL A 71 -5.41 3.15 -3.31
C VAL A 71 -4.76 2.65 -2.03
N ALA A 72 -3.56 3.15 -1.76
CA ALA A 72 -2.92 3.03 -0.47
C ALA A 72 -3.38 4.19 0.43
N GLU A 73 -3.87 3.86 1.61
CA GLU A 73 -4.37 4.81 2.59
C GLU A 73 -3.61 4.69 3.90
N TYR A 74 -3.30 5.83 4.51
CA TYR A 74 -2.78 5.93 5.86
C TYR A 74 -3.75 6.80 6.67
N HIS A 75 -4.31 6.26 7.75
CA HIS A 75 -5.32 6.95 8.57
C HIS A 75 -6.50 7.55 7.77
N GLY A 76 -6.96 6.85 6.73
CA GLY A 76 -8.08 7.28 5.88
C GLY A 76 -7.73 8.35 4.84
N GLN A 77 -6.45 8.70 4.71
CA GLN A 77 -5.95 9.61 3.68
C GLN A 77 -5.17 8.85 2.61
N TRP A 78 -5.40 9.18 1.35
CA TRP A 78 -4.66 8.62 0.21
C TRP A 78 -3.19 9.05 0.27
N LEU A 79 -2.28 8.11 0.02
CA LEU A 79 -0.83 8.32 -0.04
C LEU A 79 -0.33 8.74 -1.43
N ALA A 80 -1.16 9.45 -2.20
CA ALA A 80 -0.84 9.91 -3.56
C ALA A 80 0.24 10.99 -3.58
#